data_AF-A0A8H7JB65-F1
#
_entry.id   AF-A0A8H7JB65-F1
#
_cell.length_a   1.000
_cell.length_b   1.000
_cell.length_c   1.000
_cell.angle_alpha   90.00
_cell.angle_beta   90.00
_cell.angle_gamma   90.00
#
_symmetry.space_group_name_H-M   'P 1'
#
loop_
_entity.id
_entity.type
_entity.pdbx_description
1 polymer ?
#
loop_
_entity_poly.entity_id
_entity_poly.type
_entity_poly.pdbx_seq_one_letter_code
_entity_poly.pdbx_strand_id
1 'polypeptide(L)'
;MASPAAHKPRRRRKIEEGSLAHVTHGTLDFDESTNARKPAFPLVAFLWPAKGTVSLWVTIPLILMAVGLFRWTVSLWGYSGYQSPPMHGDFEAQRHWMEITKHLPVSQWYFYDLQWWGLDYPPLTAYHSWLLGVIGSAIDPEWFALNKSRGLDDPHLKIYMRATVFVSEYLAYVPALIVFLRRYAKTEGVNIWEGSIALVAILLQPGTILIDHGHFQYNTVMLGFAVATQSSMVAGRPLWGCVFFVGALGFKQMALFYAPAVFAYLLGICLFPKINIVRFLSIALVTVAAFAVLYLPFLLGIAYDMYKGISSKGLPMPPLMESLPIRWDTKAWYYPIILQMTQSVHRIFPFSRGLFEDKVANIWCTIHTFHKLHRYPQQLLQRAALLATTAAILPPCLIIFFKPKKQLLPLTFAAVSWGFFLCSYQVHEKNVLLPLMPMTLLLGGRDGLLPSTRAWVGLANMLGIWTMFPLLKRDELRVPYFVITLLWAYLLGLPPVSFSAYHEGSQSGLNLLSKILHLNIYVAMVGWHVAEAFYPPPADKPDLWVVANAIVGTGGFGICYLWCLWRLVTKSEILGKAKSKTQ
;
A
#
# COMPACT_ATOMS: atom_id res chain seq x y z
N MET A 1 -60.25 5.80 29.94
CA MET A 1 -59.22 4.79 30.23
C MET A 1 -58.95 4.03 28.95
N ALA A 2 -57.79 4.26 28.31
CA ALA A 2 -57.40 3.59 27.08
C ALA A 2 -56.34 2.52 27.39
N SER A 3 -56.56 1.29 26.91
CA SER A 3 -55.70 0.13 27.12
C SER A 3 -54.28 0.33 26.56
N PRO A 4 -53.24 -0.27 27.17
CA PRO A 4 -51.86 -0.12 26.72
C PRO A 4 -51.61 -0.90 25.43
N ALA A 5 -50.93 -0.26 24.48
CA ALA A 5 -50.57 -0.83 23.20
C ALA A 5 -49.61 -2.02 23.35
N ALA A 6 -49.98 -3.17 22.77
CA ALA A 6 -49.17 -4.37 22.77
C ALA A 6 -47.87 -4.16 21.96
N HIS A 7 -46.74 -4.15 22.67
CA HIS A 7 -45.40 -4.10 22.09
C HIS A 7 -45.12 -5.39 21.29
N LYS A 8 -45.34 -5.38 19.96
CA LYS A 8 -44.92 -6.49 19.08
C LYS A 8 -43.39 -6.60 19.10
N PRO A 9 -42.81 -7.74 19.51
CA PRO A 9 -41.36 -7.92 19.48
C PRO A 9 -40.89 -7.88 18.02
N ARG A 10 -39.85 -7.07 17.77
CA ARG A 10 -39.16 -7.00 16.48
C ARG A 10 -38.67 -8.40 16.13
N ARG A 11 -39.34 -9.06 15.18
CA ARG A 11 -38.99 -10.40 14.68
C ARG A 11 -37.51 -10.40 14.31
N ARG A 12 -36.66 -11.04 15.14
CA ARG A 12 -35.28 -11.33 14.79
C ARG A 12 -35.37 -12.09 13.47
N ARG A 13 -34.81 -11.54 12.41
CA ARG A 13 -34.70 -12.24 11.12
C ARG A 13 -33.98 -13.55 11.46
N LYS A 14 -34.67 -14.69 11.37
CA LYS A 14 -34.05 -16.02 11.41
C LYS A 14 -32.89 -15.92 10.42
N ILE A 15 -31.66 -16.08 10.91
CA ILE A 15 -30.52 -16.27 10.02
C ILE A 15 -30.89 -17.55 9.28
N GLU A 16 -31.29 -17.40 8.02
CA GLU A 16 -31.63 -18.53 7.17
C GLU A 16 -30.44 -19.48 7.20
N GLU A 17 -30.69 -20.72 7.62
CA GLU A 17 -29.78 -21.85 7.48
C GLU A 17 -29.32 -22.03 6.00
N GLY A 18 -29.97 -21.34 5.05
CA GLY A 18 -29.54 -21.19 3.66
C GLY A 18 -28.27 -20.36 3.42
N SER A 19 -27.77 -19.57 4.38
CA SER A 19 -26.49 -18.84 4.23
C SER A 19 -25.25 -19.75 4.26
N LEU A 20 -25.40 -21.00 4.70
CA LEU A 20 -24.32 -22.00 4.78
C LEU A 20 -24.32 -22.98 3.59
N ALA A 21 -25.34 -22.94 2.72
CA ALA A 21 -25.61 -24.02 1.77
C ALA A 21 -24.78 -23.96 0.47
N HIS A 22 -24.30 -22.79 0.05
CA HIS A 22 -23.48 -22.65 -1.17
C HIS A 22 -22.11 -22.04 -0.85
N VAL A 23 -21.26 -22.83 -0.21
CA VAL A 23 -19.82 -22.54 -0.15
C VAL A 23 -19.20 -23.03 -1.46
N THR A 24 -19.18 -22.17 -2.48
CA THR A 24 -18.73 -22.49 -3.84
C THR A 24 -17.58 -21.59 -4.33
N HIS A 25 -16.95 -20.80 -3.46
CA HIS A 25 -15.95 -19.81 -3.86
C HIS A 25 -14.50 -20.25 -3.58
N GLY A 26 -14.19 -21.54 -3.82
CA GLY A 26 -12.82 -22.05 -3.76
C GLY A 26 -12.27 -22.37 -2.37
N THR A 27 -13.13 -22.43 -1.36
CA THR A 27 -12.75 -22.77 0.02
C THR A 27 -12.92 -24.24 0.37
N LEU A 28 -13.76 -24.98 -0.37
CA LEU A 28 -14.02 -26.40 -0.16
C LEU A 28 -13.70 -27.19 -1.42
N ASP A 29 -13.05 -28.34 -1.23
CA ASP A 29 -12.98 -29.38 -2.24
C ASP A 29 -14.07 -30.43 -1.96
N PHE A 30 -14.67 -30.92 -3.04
CA PHE A 30 -15.67 -31.98 -2.99
C PHE A 30 -15.03 -33.30 -3.40
N ASP A 31 -15.06 -34.27 -2.50
CA ASP A 31 -14.59 -35.61 -2.78
C ASP A 31 -15.74 -36.45 -3.36
N GLU A 32 -15.73 -36.66 -4.67
CA GLU A 32 -16.77 -37.39 -5.40
C GLU A 32 -16.91 -38.85 -4.92
N SER A 33 -15.85 -39.44 -4.37
CA SER A 33 -15.87 -40.83 -3.90
C SER A 33 -16.55 -41.00 -2.54
N THR A 34 -16.49 -39.98 -1.67
CA THR A 34 -16.99 -40.05 -0.29
C THR A 34 -18.15 -39.09 -0.01
N ASN A 35 -18.53 -38.24 -0.98
CA ASN A 35 -19.44 -37.10 -0.81
C ASN A 35 -19.04 -36.15 0.34
N ALA A 36 -17.77 -36.21 0.77
CA ALA A 36 -17.27 -35.41 1.89
C ALA A 36 -16.74 -34.06 1.40
N ARG A 37 -16.98 -33.00 2.19
CA ARG A 37 -16.41 -31.66 1.97
C ARG A 37 -15.13 -31.52 2.78
N LYS A 38 -14.00 -31.24 2.12
CA LYS A 38 -12.70 -31.02 2.76
C LYS A 38 -12.24 -29.57 2.56
N PRO A 39 -11.44 -29.01 3.49
CA PRO A 39 -10.83 -27.69 3.28
C PRO A 39 -9.93 -27.69 2.04
N ALA A 40 -10.09 -26.71 1.15
CA ALA A 40 -9.35 -26.66 -0.12
C ALA A 40 -7.86 -26.27 0.02
N PHE A 41 -7.49 -25.58 1.11
CA PHE A 41 -6.11 -25.15 1.35
C PHE A 41 -5.84 -24.88 2.85
N PRO A 42 -4.56 -24.80 3.28
CA PRO A 42 -4.21 -24.81 4.71
C PRO A 42 -4.85 -23.71 5.55
N LEU A 43 -4.98 -22.48 5.03
CA LEU A 43 -5.65 -21.41 5.78
C LEU A 43 -7.12 -21.70 6.04
N VAL A 44 -7.82 -22.37 5.11
CA VAL A 44 -9.20 -22.79 5.33
C VAL A 44 -9.27 -23.89 6.38
N ALA A 45 -8.32 -24.83 6.36
CA ALA A 45 -8.23 -25.87 7.38
C ALA A 45 -7.98 -25.25 8.77
N PHE A 46 -7.09 -24.26 8.85
CA PHE A 46 -6.80 -23.53 10.09
C PHE A 46 -8.01 -22.80 10.66
N LEU A 47 -8.83 -22.16 9.81
CA LEU A 47 -10.04 -21.45 10.20
C LEU A 47 -11.31 -22.33 10.20
N TRP A 48 -11.16 -23.63 9.92
CA TRP A 48 -12.27 -24.58 9.88
C TRP A 48 -13.05 -24.67 11.19
N PRO A 49 -12.40 -24.72 12.37
CA PRO A 49 -13.12 -24.80 13.64
C PRO A 49 -13.99 -23.56 13.92
N ALA A 50 -13.68 -22.42 13.30
CA ALA A 50 -14.44 -21.19 13.43
C ALA A 50 -15.67 -21.10 12.50
N LYS A 51 -15.91 -22.12 11.66
CA LYS A 51 -17.04 -22.15 10.71
C LYS A 51 -18.36 -22.36 11.44
N GLY A 52 -19.31 -21.44 11.24
CA GLY A 52 -20.74 -21.60 11.61
C GLY A 52 -21.13 -21.24 13.05
N THR A 53 -20.28 -21.48 14.05
CA THR A 53 -20.65 -21.34 15.48
C THR A 53 -20.06 -20.11 16.17
N VAL A 54 -18.98 -19.53 15.65
CA VAL A 54 -18.26 -18.43 16.30
C VAL A 54 -18.75 -17.07 15.80
N SER A 55 -19.20 -16.23 16.73
CA SER A 55 -19.57 -14.85 16.45
C SER A 55 -18.39 -14.04 15.90
N LEU A 56 -18.63 -13.17 14.92
CA LEU A 56 -17.61 -12.23 14.42
C LEU A 56 -16.99 -11.36 15.54
N TRP A 57 -17.73 -11.12 16.61
CA TRP A 57 -17.26 -10.42 17.81
C TRP A 57 -16.17 -11.18 18.56
N VAL A 58 -16.00 -12.47 18.30
CA VAL A 58 -14.94 -13.33 18.84
C VAL A 58 -13.89 -13.60 17.77
N THR A 59 -14.31 -13.94 16.54
CA THR A 59 -13.38 -14.28 15.45
C THR A 59 -12.44 -13.13 15.09
N ILE A 60 -12.94 -11.89 15.02
CA ILE A 60 -12.10 -10.74 14.64
C ILE A 60 -11.03 -10.45 15.69
N PRO A 61 -11.35 -10.30 16.99
CA PRO A 61 -10.31 -10.12 18.01
C PRO A 61 -9.25 -11.23 18.01
N LEU A 62 -9.64 -12.50 17.83
CA LEU A 62 -8.68 -13.60 17.75
C LEU A 62 -7.77 -13.50 16.53
N ILE A 63 -8.32 -13.15 15.36
CA ILE A 63 -7.53 -12.86 14.16
C ILE A 63 -6.54 -11.73 14.45
N LEU A 64 -7.01 -10.61 15.00
CA LEU A 64 -6.16 -9.46 15.26
C LEU A 64 -5.07 -9.78 16.28
N MET A 65 -5.38 -10.54 17.34
CA MET A 65 -4.39 -10.97 18.32
C MET A 65 -3.32 -11.86 17.66
N ALA A 66 -3.72 -12.91 16.93
CA ALA A 66 -2.78 -13.81 16.28
C ALA A 66 -1.90 -13.10 15.24
N VAL A 67 -2.51 -12.24 14.43
CA VAL A 67 -1.82 -11.49 13.38
C VAL A 67 -0.95 -10.36 13.96
N GLY A 68 -1.37 -9.78 15.10
CA GLY A 68 -0.60 -8.85 15.89
C GLY A 68 0.66 -9.49 16.50
N LEU A 69 0.58 -10.75 16.95
CA LEU A 69 1.76 -11.49 17.42
C LEU A 69 2.81 -11.63 16.32
N PHE A 70 2.43 -11.98 15.09
CA PHE A 70 3.40 -12.06 13.98
C PHE A 70 4.06 -10.73 13.65
N ARG A 71 3.34 -9.61 13.76
CA ARG A 71 3.93 -8.27 13.61
C ARG A 71 4.94 -7.98 14.72
N TRP A 72 4.53 -8.24 15.96
CA TRP A 72 5.35 -7.98 17.12
C TRP A 72 6.63 -8.84 17.12
N THR A 73 6.56 -10.11 16.74
CA THR A 73 7.75 -10.98 16.66
C THR A 73 8.74 -10.53 15.59
N VAL A 74 8.27 -10.00 14.44
CA VAL A 74 9.15 -9.38 13.44
C VAL A 74 9.82 -8.12 13.99
N SER A 75 9.10 -7.34 14.81
CA SER A 75 9.62 -6.10 15.40
C SER A 75 10.80 -6.27 16.36
N LEU A 76 11.01 -7.50 16.86
CA LEU A 76 12.14 -7.85 17.72
C LEU A 76 13.48 -7.85 16.98
N TRP A 77 13.47 -8.04 15.65
CA TRP A 77 14.67 -8.09 14.82
C TRP A 77 15.26 -6.70 14.53
N GLY A 78 16.34 -6.64 13.77
CA GLY A 78 16.98 -5.40 13.30
C GLY A 78 16.03 -4.46 12.58
N TYR A 79 16.48 -3.21 12.39
CA TYR A 79 15.77 -2.18 11.64
C TYR A 79 16.72 -1.48 10.67
N SER A 80 16.15 -0.68 9.77
CA SER A 80 16.93 0.08 8.79
C SER A 80 17.95 1.01 9.45
N GLY A 81 19.23 0.68 9.23
CA GLY A 81 20.37 1.47 9.70
C GLY A 81 20.70 1.32 11.18
N TYR A 82 20.34 0.20 11.81
CA TYR A 82 20.80 -0.13 13.16
C TYR A 82 22.33 -0.11 13.25
N GLN A 83 22.89 0.68 14.17
CA GLN A 83 24.34 0.81 14.39
C GLN A 83 25.15 1.07 13.11
N SER A 84 24.59 1.86 12.18
CA SER A 84 25.17 2.11 10.86
C SER A 84 25.54 3.59 10.65
N PRO A 85 26.56 4.12 11.35
CA PRO A 85 27.05 5.48 11.11
C PRO A 85 27.61 5.64 9.67
N PRO A 86 27.66 6.86 9.12
CA PRO A 86 27.35 8.12 9.79
C PRO A 86 25.87 8.50 9.78
N MET A 87 25.06 8.00 8.83
CA MET A 87 23.69 8.50 8.60
C MET A 87 22.58 7.60 9.16
N HIS A 88 22.85 6.34 9.54
CA HIS A 88 21.82 5.34 9.87
C HIS A 88 20.81 5.17 8.70
N GLY A 89 19.54 4.84 9.00
CA GLY A 89 18.53 4.48 8.00
C GLY A 89 17.15 5.04 8.34
N ASP A 90 16.10 4.39 7.81
CA ASP A 90 14.74 4.92 7.89
C ASP A 90 14.22 5.05 9.34
N PHE A 91 14.73 4.24 10.28
CA PHE A 91 14.40 4.38 11.70
C PHE A 91 14.83 5.75 12.25
N GLU A 92 16.07 6.15 11.97
CA GLU A 92 16.62 7.45 12.38
C GLU A 92 15.89 8.59 11.67
N ALA A 93 15.51 8.43 10.40
CA ALA A 93 14.75 9.43 9.68
C ALA A 93 13.41 9.74 10.40
N GLN A 94 12.65 8.71 10.77
CA GLN A 94 11.40 8.88 11.49
C GLN A 94 11.61 9.45 12.90
N ARG A 95 12.64 8.98 13.63
CA ARG A 95 13.00 9.51 14.96
C ARG A 95 13.33 11.00 14.88
N HIS A 96 14.14 11.39 13.90
CA HIS A 96 14.52 12.78 13.67
C HIS A 96 13.31 13.64 13.31
N TRP A 97 12.36 13.12 12.52
CA TRP A 97 11.11 13.85 12.25
C TRP A 97 10.29 14.10 13.52
N MET A 98 10.26 13.16 14.46
CA MET A 98 9.62 13.35 15.77
C MET A 98 10.35 14.40 16.62
N GLU A 99 11.69 14.40 16.60
CA GLU A 99 12.54 15.40 17.26
C GLU A 99 12.26 16.82 16.72
N ILE A 100 12.36 17.01 15.40
CA ILE A 100 12.26 18.36 14.82
C ILE A 100 10.85 18.93 14.88
N THR A 101 9.82 18.11 14.65
CA THR A 101 8.43 18.60 14.63
C THR A 101 7.94 18.98 16.03
N LYS A 102 8.47 18.34 17.08
CA LYS A 102 8.22 18.70 18.47
C LYS A 102 8.93 19.99 18.88
N HIS A 103 10.21 20.15 18.51
CA HIS A 103 11.06 21.20 19.05
C HIS A 103 11.08 22.50 18.24
N LEU A 104 10.95 22.41 16.92
CA LEU A 104 11.13 23.56 16.04
C LEU A 104 9.81 24.27 15.76
N PRO A 105 9.86 25.60 15.54
CA PRO A 105 8.76 26.35 14.93
C PRO A 105 8.31 25.69 13.62
N VAL A 106 7.02 25.77 13.31
CA VAL A 106 6.43 25.16 12.10
C VAL A 106 7.08 25.73 10.84
N SER A 107 7.46 27.01 10.86
CA SER A 107 8.19 27.67 9.77
C SER A 107 9.61 27.14 9.53
N GLN A 108 10.09 26.17 10.32
CA GLN A 108 11.42 25.57 10.16
C GLN A 108 11.36 24.08 9.78
N TRP A 109 10.20 23.42 9.87
CA TRP A 109 10.07 21.97 9.65
C TRP A 109 10.63 21.49 8.30
N TYR A 110 10.45 22.27 7.23
CA TYR A 110 10.92 21.93 5.88
C TYR A 110 12.22 22.64 5.46
N PHE A 111 12.90 23.32 6.39
CA PHE A 111 14.17 24.03 6.15
C PHE A 111 15.31 23.54 7.04
N TYR A 112 14.98 22.96 8.18
CA TYR A 112 15.96 22.54 9.16
C TYR A 112 16.83 21.40 8.63
N ASP A 113 18.14 21.58 8.73
CA ASP A 113 19.21 20.61 8.47
C ASP A 113 18.89 19.56 7.40
N LEU A 114 18.66 20.02 6.17
CA LEU A 114 18.17 19.18 5.07
C LEU A 114 19.13 18.04 4.68
N GLN A 115 20.39 18.08 5.15
CA GLN A 115 21.38 17.03 4.93
C GLN A 115 21.22 15.86 5.90
N TRP A 116 20.66 16.10 7.10
CA TRP A 116 20.38 15.07 8.10
C TRP A 116 18.89 14.73 8.12
N TRP A 117 18.46 13.80 7.27
CA TRP A 117 17.09 13.29 7.22
C TRP A 117 16.00 14.37 7.25
N GLY A 118 16.13 15.38 6.39
CA GLY A 118 15.13 16.44 6.25
C GLY A 118 13.71 15.90 6.00
N LEU A 119 12.70 16.66 6.42
CA LEU A 119 11.31 16.27 6.28
C LEU A 119 10.88 16.28 4.79
N ASP A 120 10.63 15.08 4.25
CA ASP A 120 10.33 14.88 2.83
C ASP A 120 8.86 14.50 2.56
N TYR A 121 8.06 14.35 3.62
CA TYR A 121 6.66 13.93 3.53
C TYR A 121 5.69 15.09 3.77
N PRO A 122 4.47 15.01 3.24
CA PRO A 122 3.48 16.06 3.40
C PRO A 122 3.01 16.25 4.87
N PRO A 123 2.30 17.35 5.16
CA PRO A 123 2.07 17.80 6.54
C PRO A 123 1.38 16.80 7.47
N LEU A 124 0.57 15.86 6.96
CA LEU A 124 -0.07 14.87 7.84
C LEU A 124 0.96 13.91 8.47
N THR A 125 2.06 13.61 7.77
CA THR A 125 3.19 12.91 8.39
C THR A 125 3.84 13.78 9.46
N ALA A 126 4.04 15.07 9.21
CA ALA A 126 4.62 15.98 10.18
C ALA A 126 3.79 16.04 11.47
N TYR A 127 2.46 16.13 11.35
CA TYR A 127 1.55 16.09 12.51
C TYR A 127 1.59 14.75 13.23
N HIS A 128 1.72 13.66 12.48
CA HIS A 128 1.86 12.33 13.05
C HIS A 128 3.17 12.21 13.87
N SER A 129 4.30 12.61 13.28
CA SER A 129 5.60 12.66 13.95
C SER A 129 5.59 13.59 15.16
N TRP A 130 4.91 14.74 15.07
CA TRP A 130 4.76 15.67 16.19
C TRP A 130 4.03 15.00 17.37
N LEU A 131 2.86 14.39 17.11
CA LEU A 131 2.08 13.72 18.14
C LEU A 131 2.87 12.59 18.80
N LEU A 132 3.54 11.76 18.01
CA LEU A 132 4.38 10.69 18.53
C LEU A 132 5.56 11.25 19.32
N GLY A 133 6.31 12.22 18.79
CA GLY A 133 7.43 12.86 19.50
C GLY A 133 7.03 13.46 20.85
N VAL A 134 5.83 14.05 20.95
CA VAL A 134 5.27 14.56 22.21
C VAL A 134 4.98 13.42 23.19
N ILE A 135 4.31 12.36 22.75
CA ILE A 135 4.00 11.19 23.60
C ILE A 135 5.29 10.51 24.07
N GLY A 136 6.23 10.27 23.16
CA GLY A 136 7.50 9.61 23.48
C GLY A 136 8.35 10.44 24.42
N SER A 137 8.39 11.77 24.26
CA SER A 137 9.11 12.66 25.19
C SER A 137 8.50 12.73 26.58
N ALA A 138 7.23 12.37 26.75
CA ALA A 138 6.59 12.25 28.06
C ALA A 138 7.01 10.95 28.79
N ILE A 139 7.51 9.96 28.05
CA ILE A 139 8.09 8.72 28.60
C ILE A 139 9.56 8.94 28.89
N ASP A 140 10.32 9.39 27.88
CA ASP A 140 11.74 9.71 27.99
C ASP A 140 12.08 10.91 27.07
N PRO A 141 12.44 12.08 27.65
CA PRO A 141 12.76 13.26 26.87
C PRO A 141 14.09 13.14 26.08
N GLU A 142 14.99 12.24 26.44
CA GLU A 142 16.29 12.09 25.79
C GLU A 142 16.16 11.51 24.37
N TRP A 143 15.14 10.69 24.12
CA TRP A 143 14.88 10.05 22.82
C TRP A 143 14.74 11.05 21.65
N PHE A 144 14.24 12.25 21.95
CA PHE A 144 13.93 13.29 20.97
C PHE A 144 14.57 14.62 21.34
N ALA A 145 15.68 14.60 22.07
CA ALA A 145 16.42 15.81 22.43
C ALA A 145 17.07 16.44 21.20
N LEU A 146 16.70 17.69 20.89
CA LEU A 146 17.16 18.41 19.71
C LEU A 146 18.70 18.46 19.63
N ASN A 147 19.26 17.95 18.52
CA ASN A 147 20.70 17.86 18.22
C ASN A 147 21.55 17.01 19.16
N LYS A 148 20.95 16.38 20.17
CA LYS A 148 21.67 15.49 21.11
C LYS A 148 21.36 14.02 20.89
N SER A 149 20.18 13.72 20.36
CA SER A 149 19.64 12.36 20.21
C SER A 149 19.85 11.74 18.82
N ARG A 150 20.72 12.34 17.98
CA ARG A 150 20.98 11.85 16.62
C ARG A 150 21.69 10.50 16.65
N GLY A 151 21.18 9.55 15.86
CA GLY A 151 21.74 8.19 15.78
C GLY A 151 21.59 7.39 17.07
N LEU A 152 20.59 7.71 17.89
CA LEU A 152 20.37 7.03 19.17
C LEU A 152 19.81 5.61 18.96
N ASP A 153 20.63 4.60 19.25
CA ASP A 153 20.28 3.18 19.20
C ASP A 153 19.84 2.64 20.59
N ASP A 154 18.95 3.36 21.28
CA ASP A 154 18.44 2.95 22.60
C ASP A 154 17.41 1.79 22.48
N PRO A 155 17.54 0.70 23.27
CA PRO A 155 16.61 -0.43 23.22
C PRO A 155 15.16 -0.09 23.61
N HIS A 156 14.93 0.85 24.52
CA HIS A 156 13.58 1.27 24.92
C HIS A 156 12.95 2.17 23.87
N LEU A 157 13.73 3.06 23.25
CA LEU A 157 13.32 3.82 22.08
C LEU A 157 12.89 2.89 20.94
N LYS A 158 13.65 1.81 20.68
CA LYS A 158 13.23 0.79 19.70
C LYS A 158 11.84 0.25 20.02
N ILE A 159 11.57 -0.15 21.26
CA ILE A 159 10.25 -0.68 21.66
C ILE A 159 9.15 0.37 21.45
N TYR A 160 9.38 1.62 21.86
CA TYR A 160 8.45 2.72 21.68
C TYR A 160 8.11 2.92 20.19
N MET A 161 9.13 3.03 19.35
CA MET A 161 9.00 3.21 17.91
C MET A 161 8.28 2.03 17.24
N ARG A 162 8.57 0.78 17.64
CA ARG A 162 7.82 -0.39 17.14
C ARG A 162 6.35 -0.34 17.54
N ALA A 163 6.05 0.08 18.77
CA ALA A 163 4.68 0.22 19.26
C ALA A 163 3.91 1.32 18.50
N THR A 164 4.56 2.43 18.13
CA THR A 164 3.89 3.49 17.37
C THR A 164 3.50 3.03 15.96
N VAL A 165 4.35 2.26 15.26
CA VAL A 165 3.97 1.65 13.97
C VAL A 165 2.76 0.73 14.13
N PHE A 166 2.78 -0.12 15.16
CA PHE A 166 1.70 -1.04 15.47
C PHE A 166 0.38 -0.30 15.75
N VAL A 167 0.39 0.70 16.63
CA VAL A 167 -0.80 1.49 16.97
C VAL A 167 -1.33 2.25 15.76
N SER A 168 -0.45 2.88 14.97
CA SER A 168 -0.82 3.60 13.75
C SER A 168 -1.51 2.70 12.72
N GLU A 169 -1.02 1.47 12.53
CA GLU A 169 -1.66 0.50 11.66
C GLU A 169 -3.06 0.10 12.17
N TYR A 170 -3.20 -0.13 13.48
CA TYR A 170 -4.47 -0.53 14.09
C TYR A 170 -5.51 0.59 14.10
N LEU A 171 -5.09 1.85 14.02
CA LEU A 171 -5.99 2.99 13.90
C LEU A 171 -6.39 3.29 12.45
N ALA A 172 -5.47 3.11 11.49
CA ALA A 172 -5.70 3.52 10.10
C ALA A 172 -6.00 2.35 9.14
N TYR A 173 -5.18 1.29 9.14
CA TYR A 173 -5.23 0.23 8.15
C TYR A 173 -6.22 -0.88 8.50
N VAL A 174 -6.12 -1.41 9.72
CA VAL A 174 -6.94 -2.55 10.17
C VAL A 174 -8.45 -2.24 10.09
N PRO A 175 -8.95 -1.09 10.59
CA PRO A 175 -10.37 -0.77 10.51
C PRO A 175 -10.82 -0.58 9.07
N ALA A 176 -9.98 0.06 8.23
CA ALA A 176 -10.26 0.27 6.82
C ALA A 176 -10.42 -1.07 6.08
N LEU A 177 -9.53 -2.04 6.33
CA LEU A 177 -9.61 -3.39 5.76
C LEU A 177 -10.87 -4.14 6.19
N ILE A 178 -11.16 -4.17 7.50
CA ILE A 178 -12.34 -4.88 8.03
C ILE A 178 -13.62 -4.29 7.41
N VAL A 179 -13.73 -2.97 7.37
CA VAL A 179 -14.91 -2.29 6.81
C VAL A 179 -14.99 -2.48 5.29
N PHE A 180 -13.85 -2.38 4.58
CA PHE A 180 -13.78 -2.63 3.14
C PHE A 180 -14.24 -4.05 2.82
N LEU A 181 -13.64 -5.08 3.43
CA LEU A 181 -13.94 -6.48 3.13
C LEU A 181 -15.40 -6.81 3.42
N ARG A 182 -15.96 -6.36 4.55
CA ARG A 182 -17.39 -6.56 4.84
C ARG A 182 -18.30 -5.99 3.75
N ARG A 183 -17.96 -4.82 3.19
CA ARG A 183 -18.75 -4.16 2.15
C ARG A 183 -18.53 -4.80 0.78
N TYR A 184 -17.28 -5.09 0.45
CA TYR A 184 -16.88 -5.66 -0.83
C TYR A 184 -17.37 -7.10 -0.96
N ALA A 185 -17.16 -7.94 0.06
CA ALA A 185 -17.68 -9.30 0.12
C ALA A 185 -19.21 -9.33 -0.07
N LYS A 186 -19.94 -8.45 0.62
CA LYS A 186 -21.40 -8.31 0.44
C LYS A 186 -21.78 -7.92 -1.00
N THR A 187 -21.00 -7.03 -1.63
CA THR A 187 -21.25 -6.58 -3.01
C THR A 187 -20.98 -7.70 -4.02
N GLU A 188 -20.03 -8.57 -3.72
CA GLU A 188 -19.61 -9.70 -4.56
C GLU A 188 -20.35 -11.01 -4.24
N GLY A 189 -21.24 -11.03 -3.24
CA GLY A 189 -21.99 -12.21 -2.82
C GLY A 189 -21.18 -13.23 -2.00
N VAL A 190 -20.03 -12.82 -1.46
CA VAL A 190 -19.15 -13.66 -0.63
C VAL A 190 -19.67 -13.70 0.80
N ASN A 191 -19.67 -14.89 1.41
CA ASN A 191 -20.15 -15.06 2.77
C ASN A 191 -19.15 -14.53 3.81
N ILE A 192 -19.62 -14.38 5.05
CA ILE A 192 -18.85 -13.78 6.14
C ILE A 192 -17.58 -14.57 6.47
N TRP A 193 -17.66 -15.91 6.48
CA TRP A 193 -16.55 -16.78 6.85
C TRP A 193 -15.44 -16.75 5.80
N GLU A 194 -15.79 -16.77 4.52
CA GLU A 194 -14.84 -16.56 3.41
C GLU A 194 -14.21 -15.16 3.47
N GLY A 195 -14.99 -14.15 3.84
CA GLY A 195 -14.47 -12.80 4.12
C GLY A 195 -13.45 -12.76 5.27
N SER A 196 -13.64 -13.57 6.32
CA SER A 196 -12.67 -13.72 7.41
C SER A 196 -11.40 -14.45 6.97
N ILE A 197 -11.50 -15.47 6.12
CA ILE A 197 -10.34 -16.14 5.51
C ILE A 197 -9.51 -15.13 4.68
N ALA A 198 -10.19 -14.35 3.82
CA ALA A 198 -9.54 -13.29 3.05
C ALA A 198 -8.89 -12.23 3.95
N LEU A 199 -9.55 -11.83 5.05
CA LEU A 199 -9.00 -10.88 6.02
C LEU A 199 -7.67 -11.39 6.62
N VAL A 200 -7.59 -12.66 7.00
CA VAL A 200 -6.34 -13.24 7.53
C VAL A 200 -5.25 -13.22 6.46
N ALA A 201 -5.56 -13.62 5.23
CA ALA A 201 -4.61 -13.60 4.12
C ALA A 201 -4.06 -12.19 3.83
N ILE A 202 -4.91 -11.17 3.88
CA ILE A 202 -4.54 -9.77 3.65
C ILE A 202 -3.72 -9.22 4.81
N LEU A 203 -4.14 -9.45 6.06
CA LEU A 203 -3.41 -8.94 7.23
C LEU A 203 -2.06 -9.66 7.43
N LEU A 204 -1.89 -10.89 6.96
CA LEU A 204 -0.63 -11.62 6.98
C LEU A 204 0.25 -11.37 5.74
N GLN A 205 -0.06 -10.39 4.90
CA GLN A 205 0.75 -10.05 3.74
C GLN A 205 2.22 -9.81 4.15
N PRO A 206 3.19 -10.59 3.63
CA PRO A 206 4.59 -10.52 4.09
C PRO A 206 5.23 -9.15 3.88
N GLY A 207 4.96 -8.51 2.73
CA GLY A 207 5.52 -7.21 2.39
C GLY A 207 5.17 -6.12 3.40
N THR A 208 3.92 -6.02 3.82
CA THR A 208 3.51 -5.01 4.81
C THR A 208 4.12 -5.30 6.18
N ILE A 209 4.19 -6.57 6.59
CA ILE A 209 4.76 -6.94 7.90
C ILE A 209 6.26 -6.62 7.92
N LEU A 210 7.02 -7.10 6.93
CA LEU A 210 8.48 -6.98 6.93
C LEU A 210 8.96 -5.55 6.71
N ILE A 211 8.26 -4.77 5.87
CA ILE A 211 8.65 -3.37 5.62
C ILE A 211 8.24 -2.46 6.79
N ASP A 212 7.01 -2.54 7.30
CA ASP A 212 6.58 -1.61 8.36
C ASP A 212 7.13 -2.04 9.73
N HIS A 213 7.02 -3.33 10.09
CA HIS A 213 7.39 -3.81 11.43
C HIS A 213 8.83 -4.31 11.54
N GLY A 214 9.50 -4.61 10.44
CA GLY A 214 10.93 -4.97 10.41
C GLY A 214 11.80 -3.80 9.99
N HIS A 215 11.73 -3.39 8.73
CA HIS A 215 12.54 -2.31 8.16
C HIS A 215 12.29 -0.94 8.82
N PHE A 216 11.08 -0.72 9.35
CA PHE A 216 10.60 0.48 10.04
C PHE A 216 10.03 1.56 9.13
N GLN A 217 8.73 1.45 8.83
CA GLN A 217 7.99 2.39 7.98
C GLN A 217 6.54 2.54 8.45
N TYR A 218 5.94 3.69 8.13
CA TYR A 218 4.51 3.95 8.35
C TYR A 218 3.70 3.84 7.04
N ASN A 219 3.93 2.83 6.20
CA ASN A 219 3.22 2.74 4.91
C ASN A 219 1.74 2.40 5.10
N THR A 220 1.43 1.55 6.09
CA THR A 220 0.08 1.12 6.42
C THR A 220 -0.88 2.27 6.77
N VAL A 221 -0.40 3.40 7.27
CA VAL A 221 -1.28 4.58 7.49
C VAL A 221 -1.80 5.14 6.16
N MET A 222 -0.91 5.39 5.20
CA MET A 222 -1.30 5.82 3.85
C MET A 222 -2.13 4.76 3.13
N LEU A 223 -1.73 3.49 3.21
CA LEU A 223 -2.50 2.39 2.63
C LEU A 223 -3.89 2.27 3.28
N GLY A 224 -4.02 2.56 4.57
CA GLY A 224 -5.29 2.59 5.30
C GLY A 224 -6.24 3.65 4.77
N PHE A 225 -5.74 4.85 4.54
CA PHE A 225 -6.49 5.91 3.86
C PHE A 225 -6.86 5.53 2.41
N ALA A 226 -5.97 4.86 1.67
CA ALA A 226 -6.27 4.37 0.32
C ALA A 226 -7.34 3.26 0.31
N VAL A 227 -7.33 2.34 1.29
CA VAL A 227 -8.40 1.34 1.47
C VAL A 227 -9.70 2.01 1.90
N ALA A 228 -9.66 2.99 2.80
CA ALA A 228 -10.84 3.75 3.24
C ALA A 228 -11.48 4.53 2.08
N THR A 229 -10.66 5.02 1.16
CA THR A 229 -11.10 5.62 -0.12
C THR A 229 -11.90 4.62 -0.94
N GLN A 230 -11.32 3.44 -1.23
CA GLN A 230 -12.02 2.37 -1.95
C GLN A 230 -13.29 1.91 -1.23
N SER A 231 -13.24 1.75 0.09
CA SER A 231 -14.37 1.35 0.94
C SER A 231 -15.53 2.34 0.87
N SER A 232 -15.23 3.64 0.80
CA SER A 232 -16.23 4.70 0.66
C SER A 232 -16.84 4.73 -0.73
N MET A 233 -16.04 4.51 -1.77
CA MET A 233 -16.53 4.38 -3.16
C MET A 233 -17.43 3.16 -3.35
N VAL A 234 -17.03 1.99 -2.81
CA VAL A 234 -17.88 0.77 -2.78
C VAL A 234 -19.18 1.04 -2.04
N ALA A 235 -19.15 1.80 -0.93
CA ALA A 235 -20.36 2.20 -0.20
C ALA A 235 -21.24 3.22 -0.95
N GLY A 236 -20.82 3.74 -2.12
CA GLY A 236 -21.53 4.81 -2.82
C GLY A 236 -21.45 6.15 -2.10
N ARG A 237 -20.42 6.38 -1.29
CA ARG A 237 -20.14 7.61 -0.54
C ARG A 237 -18.89 8.30 -1.11
N PRO A 238 -18.93 8.84 -2.35
CA PRO A 238 -17.74 9.36 -3.01
C PRO A 238 -17.11 10.54 -2.28
N LEU A 239 -17.90 11.38 -1.59
CA LEU A 239 -17.38 12.54 -0.85
C LEU A 239 -16.44 12.14 0.29
N TRP A 240 -16.80 11.10 1.06
CA TRP A 240 -15.89 10.53 2.06
C TRP A 240 -14.66 9.88 1.40
N GLY A 241 -14.83 9.31 0.21
CA GLY A 241 -13.70 8.85 -0.60
C GLY A 241 -12.69 9.97 -0.89
N CYS A 242 -13.15 11.17 -1.23
CA CYS A 242 -12.27 12.34 -1.42
C CYS A 242 -11.50 12.71 -0.14
N VAL A 243 -12.19 12.77 1.01
CA VAL A 243 -11.55 13.10 2.29
C VAL A 243 -10.45 12.10 2.64
N PHE A 244 -10.74 10.80 2.56
CA PHE A 244 -9.74 9.77 2.84
C PHE A 244 -8.60 9.79 1.82
N PHE A 245 -8.88 10.07 0.55
CA PHE A 245 -7.82 10.11 -0.47
C PHE A 245 -6.88 11.31 -0.28
N VAL A 246 -7.42 12.47 0.11
CA VAL A 246 -6.60 13.61 0.54
C VAL A 246 -5.77 13.26 1.76
N GLY A 247 -6.32 12.51 2.72
CA GLY A 247 -5.55 11.95 3.84
C GLY A 247 -4.39 11.05 3.40
N ALA A 248 -4.61 10.16 2.42
CA ALA A 248 -3.56 9.31 1.87
C ALA A 248 -2.42 10.14 1.25
N LEU A 249 -2.78 11.12 0.40
CA LEU A 249 -1.83 12.02 -0.26
C LEU A 249 -1.09 12.91 0.74
N GLY A 250 -1.78 13.38 1.78
CA GLY A 250 -1.21 14.21 2.82
C GLY A 250 -0.29 13.46 3.79
N PHE A 251 -0.41 12.13 3.87
CA PHE A 251 0.51 11.28 4.63
C PHE A 251 1.75 10.93 3.81
N LYS A 252 1.57 10.28 2.65
CA LYS A 252 2.68 9.95 1.73
C LYS A 252 2.24 10.24 0.29
N GLN A 253 3.01 11.07 -0.40
CA GLN A 253 2.77 11.47 -1.80
C GLN A 253 2.74 10.29 -2.78
N MET A 254 3.33 9.15 -2.42
CA MET A 254 3.29 7.93 -3.21
C MET A 254 1.85 7.41 -3.45
N ALA A 255 0.87 7.83 -2.66
CA ALA A 255 -0.56 7.59 -2.93
C ALA A 255 -1.03 8.17 -4.28
N LEU A 256 -0.27 9.06 -4.92
CA LEU A 256 -0.51 9.52 -6.30
C LEU A 256 -0.58 8.39 -7.32
N PHE A 257 0.00 7.21 -7.02
CA PHE A 257 -0.11 6.03 -7.86
C PHE A 257 -1.58 5.58 -8.02
N TYR A 258 -2.48 5.99 -7.12
CA TYR A 258 -3.91 5.73 -7.22
C TYR A 258 -4.72 6.91 -7.77
N ALA A 259 -4.13 8.12 -7.84
CA ALA A 259 -4.88 9.34 -8.16
C ALA A 259 -5.59 9.28 -9.53
N PRO A 260 -4.97 8.75 -10.61
CA PRO A 260 -5.66 8.60 -11.89
C PRO A 260 -6.86 7.65 -11.83
N ALA A 261 -6.76 6.54 -11.07
CA ALA A 261 -7.87 5.61 -10.87
C ALA A 261 -9.02 6.27 -10.08
N VAL A 262 -8.68 6.98 -8.99
CA VAL A 262 -9.65 7.73 -8.17
C VAL A 262 -10.36 8.79 -9.01
N PHE A 263 -9.60 9.60 -9.75
CA PHE A 263 -10.12 10.65 -10.61
C PHE A 263 -11.03 10.06 -11.70
N ALA A 264 -10.57 9.06 -12.44
CA ALA A 264 -11.34 8.44 -13.52
C ALA A 264 -12.66 7.84 -13.02
N TYR A 265 -12.65 7.16 -11.86
CA TYR A 265 -13.87 6.64 -11.25
C TYR A 265 -14.84 7.75 -10.81
N LEU A 266 -14.33 8.76 -10.08
CA LEU A 266 -15.16 9.86 -9.56
C LEU A 266 -15.76 10.70 -10.70
N LEU A 267 -14.99 10.97 -11.75
CA LEU A 267 -15.50 11.65 -12.93
C LEU A 267 -16.49 10.75 -13.70
N GLY A 268 -16.19 9.46 -13.83
CA GLY A 268 -17.08 8.49 -14.49
C GLY A 268 -18.46 8.42 -13.85
N ILE A 269 -18.56 8.37 -12.52
CA ILE A 269 -19.87 8.41 -11.82
C ILE A 269 -20.57 9.76 -11.92
N CYS A 270 -19.88 10.84 -12.31
CA CYS A 270 -20.52 12.14 -12.55
C CYS A 270 -21.06 12.25 -13.98
N LEU A 271 -20.51 11.53 -14.95
CA LEU A 271 -20.90 11.63 -16.35
C LEU A 271 -21.84 10.51 -16.80
N PHE A 272 -21.72 9.31 -16.23
CA PHE A 272 -22.45 8.13 -16.68
C PHE A 272 -23.38 7.55 -15.59
N PRO A 273 -24.59 7.07 -15.97
CA PRO A 273 -25.21 7.12 -17.30
C PRO A 273 -25.80 8.49 -17.66
N LYS A 274 -25.90 9.41 -16.70
CA LYS A 274 -26.38 10.78 -16.88
C LYS A 274 -25.44 11.76 -16.19
N ILE A 275 -25.26 12.93 -16.79
CA ILE A 275 -24.44 14.00 -16.24
C ILE A 275 -25.07 14.50 -14.92
N ASN A 276 -24.28 14.52 -13.86
CA ASN A 276 -24.64 14.99 -12.54
C ASN A 276 -23.66 16.08 -12.08
N ILE A 277 -23.98 17.33 -12.43
CA ILE A 277 -23.17 18.51 -12.13
C ILE A 277 -23.08 18.73 -10.61
N VAL A 278 -24.16 18.50 -9.86
CA VAL A 278 -24.18 18.67 -8.39
C VAL A 278 -23.16 17.75 -7.73
N ARG A 279 -23.10 16.47 -8.15
CA ARG A 279 -22.10 15.52 -7.65
C ARG A 279 -20.68 15.96 -7.99
N PHE A 280 -20.45 16.43 -9.23
CA PHE A 280 -19.15 16.94 -9.65
C PHE A 280 -18.69 18.12 -8.79
N LEU A 281 -19.54 19.14 -8.63
CA LEU A 281 -19.25 20.31 -7.81
C LEU A 281 -19.05 19.94 -6.34
N SER A 282 -19.85 18.99 -5.81
CA SER A 282 -19.70 18.50 -4.44
C SER A 282 -18.36 17.78 -4.23
N ILE A 283 -17.93 16.96 -5.19
CA ILE A 283 -16.62 16.28 -5.16
C ILE A 283 -15.50 17.31 -5.18
N ALA A 284 -15.57 18.31 -6.07
CA ALA A 284 -14.57 19.37 -6.15
C ALA A 284 -14.49 20.16 -4.84
N LEU A 285 -15.64 20.61 -4.32
CA LEU A 285 -15.72 21.37 -3.07
C LEU A 285 -15.17 20.57 -1.88
N VAL A 286 -15.59 19.31 -1.71
CA VAL A 286 -15.12 18.47 -0.60
C VAL A 286 -13.62 18.17 -0.71
N THR A 287 -13.09 18.01 -1.92
CA THR A 287 -11.65 17.79 -2.13
C THR A 287 -10.85 19.03 -1.73
N VAL A 288 -11.28 20.23 -2.17
CA VAL A 288 -10.65 21.50 -1.79
C VAL A 288 -10.75 21.73 -0.28
N ALA A 289 -11.93 21.51 0.30
CA ALA A 289 -12.14 21.64 1.75
C ALA A 289 -11.26 20.67 2.55
N ALA A 290 -11.11 19.43 2.11
CA ALA A 290 -10.24 18.45 2.76
C ALA A 290 -8.77 18.88 2.72
N PHE A 291 -8.28 19.39 1.58
CA PHE A 291 -6.92 19.93 1.50
C PHE A 291 -6.74 21.17 2.38
N ALA A 292 -7.73 22.08 2.39
CA ALA A 292 -7.72 23.25 3.24
C ALA A 292 -7.62 22.85 4.72
N VAL A 293 -8.45 21.91 5.18
CA VAL A 293 -8.41 21.39 6.56
C VAL A 293 -7.07 20.74 6.88
N LEU A 294 -6.48 19.99 5.94
CA LEU A 294 -5.19 19.33 6.14
C LEU A 294 -4.04 20.34 6.29
N TYR A 295 -4.00 21.37 5.45
CA TYR A 295 -2.94 22.39 5.48
C TYR A 295 -3.19 23.49 6.52
N LEU A 296 -4.41 23.64 7.03
CA LEU A 296 -4.76 24.73 7.95
C LEU A 296 -3.86 24.78 9.21
N PRO A 297 -3.58 23.67 9.94
CA PRO A 297 -2.69 23.72 11.10
C PRO A 297 -1.27 24.18 10.74
N PHE A 298 -0.73 23.73 9.60
CA PHE A 298 0.57 24.17 9.10
C PHE A 298 0.59 25.68 8.81
N LEU A 299 -0.43 26.18 8.10
CA LEU A 299 -0.56 27.62 7.78
C LEU A 299 -0.74 28.49 9.04
N LEU A 300 -1.55 28.04 9.99
CA LEU A 300 -1.73 28.73 11.27
C LEU A 300 -0.47 28.71 12.12
N GLY A 301 0.29 27.61 12.10
CA GLY A 301 1.60 27.52 12.75
C GLY A 301 2.58 28.55 12.21
N ILE A 302 2.66 28.69 10.88
CA ILE A 302 3.49 29.71 10.23
C ILE A 302 3.04 31.12 10.64
N ALA A 303 1.74 31.40 10.60
CA ALA A 303 1.21 32.70 11.01
C ALA A 303 1.49 33.01 12.49
N TYR A 304 1.43 32.00 13.36
CA TYR A 304 1.77 32.13 14.78
C TYR A 304 3.26 32.40 15.00
N ASP A 305 4.13 31.72 14.26
CA ASP A 305 5.58 31.95 14.30
C ASP A 305 5.92 33.38 13.85
N MET A 306 5.25 33.87 12.80
CA MET A 306 5.36 35.26 12.35
C MET A 306 4.91 36.25 13.42
N TYR A 307 3.77 35.98 14.08
CA TYR A 307 3.26 36.81 15.17
C TYR A 307 4.25 36.87 16.35
N LYS A 308 4.94 35.78 16.65
CA LYS A 308 6.03 35.72 17.63
C LYS A 308 7.34 36.37 17.20
N GLY A 309 7.40 36.91 15.98
CA GLY A 309 8.60 37.56 15.44
C GLY A 309 9.68 36.59 14.95
N ILE A 310 9.35 35.31 14.73
CA ILE A 310 10.28 34.34 14.14
C ILE A 310 10.47 34.68 12.67
N SER A 311 11.64 35.19 12.34
CA SER A 311 11.95 35.68 11.00
C SER A 311 12.20 34.54 10.02
N SER A 312 11.52 34.58 8.87
CA SER A 312 11.85 33.75 7.69
C SER A 312 12.91 34.38 6.78
N LYS A 313 13.46 35.55 7.15
CA LYS A 313 14.50 36.23 6.37
C LYS A 313 15.78 35.40 6.37
N GLY A 314 16.37 35.21 5.19
CA GLY A 314 17.60 34.44 5.01
C GLY A 314 17.37 32.95 4.69
N LEU A 315 16.13 32.46 4.73
CA LEU A 315 15.82 31.14 4.20
C LEU A 315 15.95 31.12 2.67
N PRO A 316 16.52 30.05 2.07
CA PRO A 316 16.71 29.97 0.63
C PRO A 316 15.36 29.91 -0.09
N MET A 317 15.29 30.58 -1.25
CA MET A 317 14.09 30.53 -2.09
C MET A 317 13.99 29.16 -2.79
N PRO A 318 12.85 28.46 -2.72
CA PRO A 318 12.68 27.19 -3.42
C PRO A 318 12.69 27.36 -4.95
N PRO A 319 13.16 26.37 -5.73
CA PRO A 319 13.28 26.49 -7.19
C PRO A 319 11.97 26.86 -7.92
N LEU A 320 10.83 26.34 -7.43
CA LEU A 320 9.52 26.67 -8.00
C LEU A 320 9.23 28.18 -7.89
N MET A 321 9.55 28.79 -6.76
CA MET A 321 9.32 30.21 -6.50
C MET A 321 10.30 31.09 -7.30
N GLU A 322 11.55 30.65 -7.44
CA GLU A 322 12.59 31.32 -8.23
C GLU A 322 12.29 31.30 -9.74
N SER A 323 11.68 30.22 -10.24
CA SER A 323 11.33 30.08 -11.65
C SER A 323 10.16 30.96 -12.12
N LEU A 324 9.37 31.51 -11.20
CA LEU A 324 8.21 32.33 -11.53
C LEU A 324 8.63 33.78 -11.84
N PRO A 325 8.08 34.42 -12.88
CA PRO A 325 8.40 35.80 -13.27
C PRO A 325 7.71 36.83 -12.35
N ILE A 326 7.75 36.62 -11.04
CA ILE A 326 7.09 37.42 -10.01
C ILE A 326 8.18 38.03 -9.11
N ARG A 327 8.13 39.35 -8.90
CA ARG A 327 9.01 40.00 -7.92
C ARG A 327 8.42 39.81 -6.53
N TRP A 328 9.10 39.02 -5.69
CA TRP A 328 8.66 38.70 -4.34
C TRP A 328 9.08 39.78 -3.34
N ASP A 329 8.10 40.47 -2.73
CA ASP A 329 8.37 41.35 -1.60
C ASP A 329 8.56 40.54 -0.31
N THR A 330 9.80 40.47 0.17
CA THR A 330 10.17 39.74 1.39
C THR A 330 9.62 40.36 2.68
N LYS A 331 9.06 41.57 2.61
CA LYS A 331 8.40 42.26 3.73
C LYS A 331 6.89 42.05 3.76
N ALA A 332 6.30 41.49 2.71
CA ALA A 332 4.87 41.29 2.63
C ALA A 332 4.37 40.19 3.58
N TRP A 333 3.16 40.35 4.12
CA TRP A 333 2.56 39.41 5.08
C TRP A 333 2.36 38.00 4.51
N TYR A 334 2.15 37.87 3.19
CA TYR A 334 1.93 36.59 2.53
C TYR A 334 3.24 35.84 2.21
N TYR A 335 4.40 36.53 2.24
CA TYR A 335 5.66 35.98 1.77
C TYR A 335 6.08 34.72 2.54
N PRO A 336 6.07 34.68 3.89
CA PRO A 336 6.44 33.47 4.62
C PRO A 336 5.50 32.29 4.32
N ILE A 337 4.20 32.55 4.15
CA ILE A 337 3.22 31.51 3.83
C ILE A 337 3.55 30.86 2.47
N ILE A 338 3.78 31.68 1.44
CA ILE A 338 4.12 31.18 0.10
C ILE A 338 5.48 30.46 0.12
N LEU A 339 6.47 31.01 0.82
CA LEU A 339 7.80 30.42 0.95
C LEU A 339 7.73 29.02 1.57
N GLN A 340 7.00 28.85 2.67
CA GLN A 340 6.87 27.55 3.35
C GLN A 340 6.06 26.54 2.53
N MET A 341 4.98 27.00 1.89
CA MET A 341 4.19 26.15 1.00
C MET A 341 5.03 25.64 -0.18
N THR A 342 5.74 26.54 -0.88
CA THR A 342 6.58 26.15 -2.02
C THR A 342 7.75 25.27 -1.60
N GLN A 343 8.35 25.51 -0.43
CA GLN A 343 9.40 24.65 0.11
C GLN A 343 8.86 23.25 0.44
N SER A 344 7.71 23.16 1.10
CA SER A 344 7.09 21.86 1.41
C SER A 344 6.82 21.06 0.13
N VAL A 345 6.28 21.70 -0.92
CA VAL A 345 6.03 21.06 -2.21
C VAL A 345 7.32 20.59 -2.87
N HIS A 346 8.38 21.42 -2.82
CA HIS A 346 9.70 21.05 -3.35
C HIS A 346 10.33 19.86 -2.61
N ARG A 347 10.15 19.76 -1.28
CA ARG A 347 10.60 18.60 -0.50
C ARG A 347 9.79 17.34 -0.79
N ILE A 348 8.47 17.47 -0.93
CA ILE A 348 7.57 16.35 -1.25
C ILE A 348 7.87 15.79 -2.65
N PHE A 349 8.21 16.65 -3.61
CA PHE A 349 8.51 16.31 -5.01
C PHE A 349 9.93 16.74 -5.41
N PRO A 350 10.97 15.95 -5.08
CA PRO A 350 12.35 16.30 -5.40
C PRO A 350 12.66 16.05 -6.89
N PHE A 351 12.34 17.02 -7.74
CA PHE A 351 12.51 16.93 -9.20
C PHE A 351 13.98 16.82 -9.68
N SER A 352 14.95 17.09 -8.81
CA SER A 352 16.39 17.08 -9.12
C SER A 352 17.07 15.71 -8.97
N ARG A 353 16.39 14.69 -8.44
CA ARG A 353 16.97 13.34 -8.25
C ARG A 353 17.10 12.58 -9.57
N GLY A 354 18.12 11.71 -9.63
CA GLY A 354 18.47 10.92 -10.82
C GLY A 354 17.40 9.92 -11.25
N LEU A 355 17.58 9.33 -12.44
CA LEU A 355 16.62 8.43 -13.08
C LEU A 355 16.48 7.09 -12.32
N PHE A 356 17.59 6.45 -11.89
CA PHE A 356 17.57 5.32 -10.94
C PHE A 356 18.75 5.47 -9.99
N GLU A 357 18.50 6.01 -8.81
CA GLU A 357 19.52 5.99 -7.74
C GLU A 357 19.69 4.57 -7.20
N ASP A 358 18.61 3.75 -7.21
CA ASP A 358 18.58 2.39 -6.68
C ASP A 358 18.26 1.31 -7.76
N LYS A 359 18.64 0.06 -7.46
CA LYS A 359 18.40 -1.12 -8.33
C LYS A 359 16.98 -1.65 -8.14
N VAL A 360 16.01 -0.99 -8.77
CA VAL A 360 14.59 -1.34 -8.63
C VAL A 360 14.10 -2.22 -9.78
N ALA A 361 13.12 -3.08 -9.49
CA ALA A 361 12.44 -3.93 -10.47
C ALA A 361 11.47 -3.15 -11.39
N ASN A 362 11.99 -2.15 -12.10
CA ASN A 362 11.28 -1.35 -13.09
C ASN A 362 11.88 -1.52 -14.51
N ILE A 363 11.10 -1.13 -15.52
CA ILE A 363 11.45 -1.31 -16.94
C ILE A 363 12.78 -0.66 -17.25
N TRP A 364 13.01 0.51 -16.69
CA TRP A 364 14.16 1.30 -17.02
C TRP A 364 15.48 0.82 -16.39
N CYS A 365 15.46 0.28 -15.18
CA CYS A 365 16.61 -0.38 -14.56
C CYS A 365 17.00 -1.63 -15.37
N THR A 366 15.99 -2.36 -15.86
CA THR A 366 16.19 -3.48 -16.78
C THR A 366 16.82 -3.02 -18.09
N ILE A 367 16.27 -1.99 -18.74
CA ILE A 367 16.86 -1.42 -19.97
C ILE A 367 18.27 -0.91 -19.71
N HIS A 368 18.52 -0.18 -18.61
CA HIS A 368 19.84 0.35 -18.25
C HIS A 368 20.90 -0.75 -18.09
N THR A 369 20.48 -1.97 -17.73
CA THR A 369 21.40 -3.10 -17.61
C THR A 369 21.96 -3.51 -18.98
N PHE A 370 21.13 -3.56 -20.01
CA PHE A 370 21.52 -3.95 -21.37
C PHE A 370 21.96 -2.77 -22.25
N HIS A 371 21.39 -1.59 -22.04
CA HIS A 371 21.66 -0.35 -22.77
C HIS A 371 21.76 0.84 -21.82
N LYS A 372 22.96 1.42 -21.69
CA LYS A 372 23.26 2.46 -20.72
C LYS A 372 22.52 3.77 -21.00
N LEU A 373 21.42 3.99 -20.27
CA LEU A 373 20.55 5.17 -20.39
C LEU A 373 21.20 6.50 -19.97
N HIS A 374 22.28 6.50 -19.19
CA HIS A 374 23.00 7.73 -18.82
C HIS A 374 23.65 8.45 -20.03
N ARG A 375 23.69 7.79 -21.20
CA ARG A 375 24.13 8.40 -22.46
C ARG A 375 23.15 9.45 -22.99
N TYR A 376 21.93 9.51 -22.45
CA TYR A 376 20.90 10.46 -22.87
C TYR A 376 20.69 11.57 -21.83
N PRO A 377 20.25 12.77 -22.26
CA PRO A 377 19.90 13.85 -21.34
C PRO A 377 18.81 13.45 -20.34
N GLN A 378 18.93 13.88 -19.09
CA GLN A 378 17.98 13.56 -18.02
C GLN A 378 16.55 13.97 -18.39
N GLN A 379 16.38 15.12 -19.05
CA GLN A 379 15.08 15.65 -19.48
C GLN A 379 14.41 14.74 -20.51
N LEU A 380 15.18 14.09 -21.38
CA LEU A 380 14.64 13.14 -22.35
C LEU A 380 14.11 11.89 -21.63
N LEU A 381 14.88 11.38 -20.65
CA LEU A 381 14.50 10.21 -19.87
C LEU A 381 13.28 10.48 -18.99
N GLN A 382 13.18 11.68 -18.40
CA GLN A 382 11.99 12.14 -17.66
C GLN A 382 10.75 12.17 -18.55
N ARG A 383 10.86 12.73 -19.76
CA ARG A 383 9.75 12.77 -20.73
C ARG A 383 9.36 11.37 -21.21
N ALA A 384 10.34 10.50 -21.50
CA ALA A 384 10.09 9.12 -21.89
C ALA A 384 9.36 8.34 -20.78
N ALA A 385 9.78 8.51 -19.52
CA ALA A 385 9.13 7.94 -18.35
C ALA A 385 7.70 8.43 -18.17
N LEU A 386 7.46 9.73 -18.32
CA LEU A 386 6.12 10.31 -18.28
C LEU A 386 5.22 9.71 -19.36
N LEU A 387 5.70 9.60 -20.60
CA LEU A 387 4.95 9.03 -21.72
C LEU A 387 4.64 7.54 -21.49
N ALA A 388 5.63 6.75 -21.09
CA ALA A 388 5.45 5.32 -20.82
C ALA A 388 4.48 5.08 -19.65
N THR A 389 4.58 5.87 -18.59
CA THR A 389 3.66 5.80 -17.44
C THR A 389 2.25 6.16 -17.87
N THR A 390 2.08 7.25 -18.61
CA THR A 390 0.78 7.69 -19.11
C THR A 390 0.16 6.62 -20.01
N ALA A 391 0.93 6.04 -20.93
CA ALA A 391 0.48 4.97 -21.80
C ALA A 391 0.06 3.71 -21.02
N ALA A 392 0.79 3.35 -19.97
CA ALA A 392 0.45 2.20 -19.13
C ALA A 392 -0.82 2.43 -18.30
N ILE A 393 -1.00 3.61 -17.72
CA ILE A 393 -2.16 3.87 -16.85
C ILE A 393 -3.44 4.24 -17.63
N LEU A 394 -3.31 4.67 -18.89
CA LEU A 394 -4.44 5.15 -19.68
C LEU A 394 -5.52 4.06 -19.89
N PRO A 395 -5.20 2.82 -20.33
CA PRO A 395 -6.21 1.78 -20.52
C PRO A 395 -7.05 1.47 -19.26
N PRO A 396 -6.46 1.18 -18.07
CA PRO A 396 -7.28 0.91 -16.88
C PRO A 396 -8.09 2.15 -16.43
N CYS A 397 -7.57 3.36 -16.63
CA CYS A 397 -8.31 4.60 -16.35
C CYS A 397 -9.52 4.78 -17.28
N LEU A 398 -9.36 4.56 -18.58
CA LEU A 398 -10.47 4.65 -19.54
C LEU A 398 -11.55 3.62 -19.24
N ILE A 399 -11.18 2.38 -18.90
CA ILE A 399 -12.15 1.33 -18.57
C ILE A 399 -13.01 1.74 -17.37
N ILE A 400 -12.40 2.17 -16.26
CA ILE A 400 -13.17 2.56 -15.07
C ILE A 400 -13.97 3.84 -15.29
N PHE A 401 -13.47 4.77 -16.12
CA PHE A 401 -14.16 6.00 -16.47
C PHE A 401 -15.47 5.73 -17.22
N PHE A 402 -15.43 4.90 -18.27
CA PHE A 402 -16.62 4.56 -19.07
C PHE A 402 -17.53 3.53 -18.38
N LYS A 403 -16.99 2.68 -17.51
CA LYS A 403 -17.74 1.67 -16.74
C LYS A 403 -17.42 1.79 -15.25
N PRO A 404 -17.94 2.80 -14.53
CA PRO A 404 -17.62 3.05 -13.13
C PRO A 404 -18.34 2.08 -12.17
N LYS A 405 -18.06 0.77 -12.34
CA LYS A 405 -18.58 -0.33 -11.52
C LYS A 405 -17.73 -0.47 -10.26
N LYS A 406 -18.38 -0.58 -9.09
CA LYS A 406 -17.72 -0.70 -7.77
C LYS A 406 -16.84 -1.96 -7.68
N GLN A 407 -17.23 -3.03 -8.38
CA GLN A 407 -16.53 -4.31 -8.43
C GLN A 407 -15.18 -4.26 -9.15
N LEU A 408 -14.91 -3.19 -9.90
CA LEU A 408 -13.67 -3.01 -10.67
C LEU A 408 -12.61 -2.24 -9.89
N LEU A 409 -12.99 -1.53 -8.82
CA LEU A 409 -12.09 -0.63 -8.08
C LEU A 409 -10.77 -1.28 -7.67
N PRO A 410 -10.72 -2.48 -7.04
CA PRO A 410 -9.45 -3.08 -6.66
C PRO A 410 -8.57 -3.43 -7.87
N LEU A 411 -9.16 -3.95 -8.96
CA LEU A 411 -8.43 -4.26 -10.19
C LEU A 411 -7.88 -3.00 -10.86
N THR A 412 -8.67 -1.93 -10.91
CA THR A 412 -8.23 -0.64 -11.45
C THR A 412 -7.11 -0.03 -10.62
N PHE A 413 -7.23 -0.02 -9.29
CA PHE A 413 -6.18 0.47 -8.41
C PHE A 413 -4.89 -0.32 -8.59
N ALA A 414 -4.97 -1.66 -8.67
CA ALA A 414 -3.83 -2.52 -8.93
C ALA A 414 -3.19 -2.25 -10.30
N ALA A 415 -3.98 -2.22 -11.39
CA ALA A 415 -3.45 -2.00 -12.74
C ALA A 415 -2.79 -0.63 -12.90
N VAL A 416 -3.39 0.44 -12.39
CA VAL A 416 -2.83 1.80 -12.46
C VAL A 416 -1.53 1.89 -11.65
N SER A 417 -1.53 1.39 -10.40
CA SER A 417 -0.32 1.44 -9.57
C SER A 417 0.80 0.54 -10.06
N TRP A 418 0.50 -0.59 -10.71
CA TRP A 418 1.49 -1.39 -11.44
C TRP A 418 2.09 -0.61 -12.60
N GLY A 419 1.27 0.10 -13.39
CA GLY A 419 1.72 0.97 -14.46
C GLY A 419 2.67 2.05 -13.97
N PHE A 420 2.36 2.71 -12.84
CA PHE A 420 3.29 3.64 -12.19
C PHE A 420 4.58 2.96 -11.72
N PHE A 421 4.49 1.84 -11.01
CA PHE A 421 5.67 1.15 -10.48
C PHE A 421 6.65 0.70 -11.60
N LEU A 422 6.13 0.20 -12.71
CA LEU A 422 6.93 -0.30 -13.83
C LEU A 422 7.55 0.81 -14.68
N CYS A 423 6.81 1.90 -14.91
CA CYS A 423 7.15 2.90 -15.94
C CYS A 423 7.51 4.28 -15.37
N SER A 424 7.30 4.56 -14.09
CA SER A 424 7.61 5.88 -13.51
C SER A 424 9.12 6.11 -13.47
N TYR A 425 9.48 7.40 -13.51
CA TYR A 425 10.86 7.87 -13.47
C TYR A 425 11.51 7.53 -12.13
N GLN A 426 10.87 7.90 -11.02
CA GLN A 426 11.36 7.63 -9.67
C GLN A 426 10.46 6.60 -8.99
N VAL A 427 11.06 5.47 -8.64
CA VAL A 427 10.42 4.37 -7.89
C VAL A 427 11.48 3.78 -6.97
N HIS A 428 11.09 3.40 -5.75
CA HIS A 428 11.91 2.65 -4.80
C HIS A 428 11.40 1.21 -4.68
N GLU A 429 12.23 0.25 -4.22
CA GLU A 429 11.81 -1.16 -4.11
C GLU A 429 10.54 -1.32 -3.26
N LYS A 430 10.45 -0.55 -2.16
CA LYS A 430 9.31 -0.52 -1.23
C LYS A 430 7.99 -0.08 -1.86
N ASN A 431 8.03 0.66 -2.97
CA ASN A 431 6.82 1.15 -3.65
C ASN A 431 6.00 0.00 -4.26
N VAL A 432 6.54 -1.21 -4.37
CA VAL A 432 5.79 -2.40 -4.81
C VAL A 432 4.60 -2.71 -3.91
N LEU A 433 4.59 -2.26 -2.65
CA LEU A 433 3.44 -2.38 -1.76
C LEU A 433 2.19 -1.68 -2.30
N LEU A 434 2.36 -0.62 -3.11
CA LEU A 434 1.26 0.15 -3.68
C LEU A 434 0.38 -0.69 -4.63
N PRO A 435 0.92 -1.42 -5.62
CA PRO A 435 0.11 -2.35 -6.40
C PRO A 435 -0.27 -3.64 -5.68
N LEU A 436 0.53 -4.12 -4.74
CA LEU A 436 0.22 -5.35 -4.00
C LEU A 436 -0.98 -5.19 -3.08
N MET A 437 -1.18 -4.02 -2.45
CA MET A 437 -2.34 -3.78 -1.59
C MET A 437 -3.69 -3.99 -2.31
N PRO A 438 -4.03 -3.28 -3.40
CA PRO A 438 -5.31 -3.50 -4.09
C PRO A 438 -5.38 -4.88 -4.76
N MET A 439 -4.25 -5.50 -5.14
CA MET A 439 -4.23 -6.85 -5.67
C MET A 439 -4.54 -7.91 -4.59
N THR A 440 -4.06 -7.75 -3.36
CA THR A 440 -4.43 -8.63 -2.23
C THR A 440 -5.88 -8.48 -1.81
N LEU A 441 -6.46 -7.28 -1.93
CA LEU A 441 -7.90 -7.06 -1.69
C LEU A 441 -8.80 -7.91 -2.61
N LEU A 442 -8.30 -8.37 -3.77
CA LEU A 442 -9.05 -9.24 -4.68
C LEU A 442 -9.44 -10.58 -4.02
N LEU A 443 -8.71 -11.02 -3.00
CA LEU A 443 -9.04 -12.24 -2.23
C LEU A 443 -10.41 -12.13 -1.54
N GLY A 444 -10.89 -10.93 -1.27
CA GLY A 444 -12.22 -10.69 -0.70
C GLY A 444 -13.38 -10.67 -1.70
N GLY A 445 -13.10 -10.88 -3.00
CA GLY A 445 -14.11 -10.88 -4.07
C GLY A 445 -14.69 -12.27 -4.36
N ARG A 446 -15.67 -12.33 -5.26
CA ARG A 446 -16.42 -13.57 -5.60
C ARG A 446 -15.51 -14.72 -6.05
N ASP A 447 -14.49 -14.38 -6.83
CA ASP A 447 -13.50 -15.33 -7.36
C ASP A 447 -12.22 -15.35 -6.51
N GLY A 448 -12.20 -14.67 -5.36
CA GLY A 448 -10.99 -14.30 -4.64
C GLY A 448 -10.20 -15.50 -4.12
N LEU A 449 -10.90 -16.46 -3.50
CA LEU A 449 -10.29 -17.65 -2.90
C LEU A 449 -10.23 -18.86 -3.87
N LEU A 450 -10.65 -18.70 -5.13
CA LEU A 450 -10.44 -19.72 -6.16
C LEU A 450 -8.95 -19.96 -6.42
N PRO A 451 -8.54 -21.20 -6.76
CA PRO A 451 -7.13 -21.53 -7.02
C PRO A 451 -6.44 -20.58 -8.01
N SER A 452 -7.12 -20.21 -9.09
CA SER A 452 -6.57 -19.30 -10.11
C SER A 452 -6.26 -17.90 -9.59
N THR A 453 -7.20 -17.24 -8.89
CA THR A 453 -6.98 -15.91 -8.31
C THR A 453 -5.95 -15.98 -7.19
N ARG A 454 -6.01 -17.00 -6.33
CA ARG A 454 -5.01 -17.22 -5.27
C ARG A 454 -3.61 -17.39 -5.85
N ALA A 455 -3.44 -18.13 -6.94
CA ALA A 455 -2.15 -18.32 -7.59
C ALA A 455 -1.57 -17.00 -8.14
N TRP A 456 -2.39 -16.15 -8.75
CA TRP A 456 -1.97 -14.85 -9.27
C TRP A 456 -1.65 -13.83 -8.18
N VAL A 457 -2.55 -13.67 -7.21
CA VAL A 457 -2.31 -12.79 -6.05
C VAL A 457 -1.12 -13.30 -5.23
N GLY A 458 -1.01 -14.61 -5.07
CA GLY A 458 0.10 -15.30 -4.44
C GLY A 458 1.42 -15.00 -5.11
N LEU A 459 1.52 -15.25 -6.43
CA LEU A 459 2.73 -14.97 -7.21
C LEU A 459 3.16 -13.51 -7.06
N ALA A 460 2.24 -12.56 -7.20
CA ALA A 460 2.57 -11.13 -7.09
C ALA A 460 3.18 -10.78 -5.72
N ASN A 461 2.60 -11.28 -4.63
CA ASN A 461 3.12 -11.02 -3.28
C ASN A 461 4.45 -11.72 -3.01
N MET A 462 4.58 -12.98 -3.44
CA MET A 462 5.83 -13.74 -3.31
C MET A 462 6.95 -13.09 -4.10
N LEU A 463 6.67 -12.64 -5.33
CA LEU A 463 7.63 -11.90 -6.16
C LEU A 463 7.93 -10.53 -5.54
N GLY A 464 6.91 -9.83 -5.05
CA GLY A 464 7.02 -8.55 -4.35
C GLY A 464 8.03 -8.60 -3.20
N ILE A 465 7.83 -9.52 -2.26
CA ILE A 465 8.74 -9.66 -1.12
C ILE A 465 10.12 -10.17 -1.54
N TRP A 466 10.18 -11.06 -2.53
CA TRP A 466 11.43 -11.56 -3.09
C TRP A 466 12.28 -10.45 -3.73
N THR A 467 11.66 -9.48 -4.41
CA THR A 467 12.39 -8.32 -4.96
C THR A 467 12.92 -7.38 -3.88
N MET A 468 12.33 -7.41 -2.69
CA MET A 468 12.79 -6.62 -1.53
C MET A 468 13.78 -7.39 -0.65
N PHE A 469 14.14 -8.65 -0.98
CA PHE A 469 15.08 -9.42 -0.18
C PHE A 469 16.47 -8.76 -0.03
N PRO A 470 17.09 -8.18 -1.09
CA PRO A 470 18.37 -7.49 -0.93
C PRO A 470 18.33 -6.35 0.10
N LEU A 471 17.20 -5.63 0.19
CA LEU A 471 16.96 -4.60 1.19
C LEU A 471 16.89 -5.24 2.59
N LEU A 472 16.00 -6.21 2.77
CA LEU A 472 15.79 -6.89 4.06
C LEU A 472 17.05 -7.61 4.57
N LYS A 473 17.89 -8.09 3.65
CA LYS A 473 19.19 -8.68 3.97
C LYS A 473 20.13 -7.68 4.64
N ARG A 474 20.11 -6.40 4.20
CA ARG A 474 20.94 -5.33 4.78
C ARG A 474 20.49 -4.96 6.19
N ASP A 475 19.21 -5.12 6.50
CA ASP A 475 18.64 -4.82 7.82
C ASP A 475 18.62 -6.03 8.77
N GLU A 476 19.36 -7.09 8.46
CA GLU A 476 19.41 -8.34 9.23
C GLU A 476 18.06 -9.08 9.36
N LEU A 477 17.15 -8.87 8.41
CA LEU A 477 15.79 -9.44 8.40
C LEU A 477 15.67 -10.74 7.59
N ARG A 478 16.76 -11.49 7.37
CA ARG A 478 16.73 -12.73 6.56
C ARG A 478 15.83 -13.81 7.15
N VAL A 479 15.96 -14.07 8.45
CA VAL A 479 15.14 -15.08 9.15
C VAL A 479 13.66 -14.70 9.13
N PRO A 480 13.23 -13.50 9.57
CA PRO A 480 11.83 -13.13 9.51
C PRO A 480 11.31 -13.10 8.06
N TYR A 481 12.15 -12.74 7.08
CA TYR A 481 11.81 -12.85 5.66
C TYR A 481 11.38 -14.28 5.28
N PHE A 482 12.21 -15.29 5.54
CA PHE A 482 11.88 -16.67 5.18
C PHE A 482 10.68 -17.19 5.97
N VAL A 483 10.63 -16.96 7.28
CA VAL A 483 9.56 -17.46 8.15
C VAL A 483 8.20 -16.90 7.73
N ILE A 484 8.07 -15.58 7.61
CA ILE A 484 6.78 -14.94 7.29
C ILE A 484 6.37 -15.24 5.84
N THR A 485 7.31 -15.20 4.91
CA THR A 485 7.04 -15.44 3.49
C THR A 485 6.62 -16.89 3.24
N LEU A 486 7.34 -17.87 3.80
CA LEU A 486 7.00 -19.29 3.65
C LEU A 486 5.73 -19.67 4.42
N LEU A 487 5.50 -19.09 5.61
CA LEU A 487 4.23 -19.28 6.32
C LEU A 487 3.05 -18.79 5.48
N TRP A 488 3.14 -17.59 4.91
CA TRP A 488 2.07 -17.04 4.08
C TRP A 488 1.87 -17.87 2.80
N ALA A 489 2.96 -18.32 2.16
CA ALA A 489 2.90 -19.23 1.02
C ALA A 489 2.20 -20.54 1.36
N TYR A 490 2.52 -21.15 2.52
CA TYR A 490 1.87 -22.37 2.99
C TYR A 490 0.38 -22.14 3.22
N LEU A 491 0.03 -21.08 3.95
CA LEU A 491 -1.34 -20.72 4.25
C LEU A 491 -2.19 -20.54 2.99
N LEU A 492 -1.63 -19.94 1.93
CA LEU A 492 -2.34 -19.77 0.65
C LEU A 492 -2.20 -20.93 -0.35
N GLY A 493 -1.45 -21.97 -0.03
CA GLY A 493 -1.29 -23.13 -0.92
C GLY A 493 -0.33 -22.89 -2.09
N LEU A 494 0.73 -22.11 -1.87
CA LEU A 494 1.67 -21.61 -2.89
C LEU A 494 3.06 -22.27 -2.79
N PRO A 495 3.78 -22.43 -3.93
CA PRO A 495 5.14 -22.93 -3.93
C PRO A 495 6.09 -22.04 -3.10
N PRO A 496 7.18 -22.61 -2.56
CA PRO A 496 7.60 -24.01 -2.68
C PRO A 496 6.99 -24.95 -1.63
N VAL A 497 6.24 -24.43 -0.66
CA VAL A 497 5.80 -25.17 0.54
C VAL A 497 4.46 -25.87 0.39
N SER A 498 3.64 -25.45 -0.58
CA SER A 498 2.38 -26.09 -0.91
C SER A 498 2.07 -25.86 -2.39
N PHE A 499 1.15 -26.65 -2.95
CA PHE A 499 0.80 -26.57 -4.37
C PHE A 499 -0.71 -26.59 -4.59
N SER A 500 -1.54 -26.44 -3.55
CA SER A 500 -2.99 -26.57 -3.68
C SER A 500 -3.63 -25.49 -4.57
N ALA A 501 -2.99 -24.34 -4.77
CA ALA A 501 -3.45 -23.35 -5.77
C ALA A 501 -3.19 -23.79 -7.23
N TYR A 502 -2.36 -24.82 -7.45
CA TYR A 502 -1.89 -25.30 -8.76
C TYR A 502 -2.33 -26.73 -9.09
N HIS A 503 -3.00 -27.41 -8.17
CA HIS A 503 -3.64 -28.70 -8.43
C HIS A 503 -4.99 -28.47 -9.12
N GLU A 504 -5.36 -29.39 -10.02
CA GLU A 504 -6.69 -29.40 -10.62
C GLU A 504 -7.69 -29.88 -9.56
N GLY A 505 -8.35 -28.94 -8.90
CA GLY A 505 -9.53 -29.21 -8.08
C GLY A 505 -10.80 -29.28 -8.94
N SER A 506 -11.93 -29.60 -8.31
CA SER A 506 -13.24 -29.72 -8.99
C SER A 506 -13.79 -28.41 -9.59
N GLN A 507 -13.19 -27.25 -9.27
CA GLN A 507 -13.61 -25.95 -9.79
C GLN A 507 -12.43 -25.10 -10.26
N SER A 508 -12.46 -24.74 -11.55
CA SER A 508 -11.63 -23.71 -12.22
C SER A 508 -10.15 -23.67 -11.78
N GLY A 509 -9.36 -24.60 -12.33
CA GLY A 509 -7.90 -24.59 -12.21
C GLY A 509 -7.23 -23.42 -12.95
N LEU A 510 -6.00 -23.12 -12.56
CA LEU A 510 -5.12 -22.23 -13.32
C LEU A 510 -4.83 -22.87 -14.69
N ASN A 511 -4.90 -22.09 -15.78
CA ASN A 511 -4.61 -22.63 -17.10
C ASN A 511 -3.15 -23.15 -17.18
N LEU A 512 -2.90 -24.11 -18.07
CA LEU A 512 -1.60 -24.77 -18.18
C LEU A 512 -0.46 -23.78 -18.44
N LEU A 513 -0.68 -22.78 -19.29
CA LEU A 513 0.33 -21.76 -19.63
C LEU A 513 0.74 -20.93 -18.40
N SER A 514 -0.23 -20.43 -17.64
CA SER A 514 0.03 -19.68 -16.40
C SER A 514 0.64 -20.57 -15.34
N LYS A 515 0.27 -21.85 -15.26
CA LYS A 515 0.91 -22.81 -14.37
C LYS A 515 2.40 -22.99 -14.70
N ILE A 516 2.74 -23.22 -15.96
CA ILE A 516 4.14 -23.33 -16.43
C ILE A 516 4.88 -22.02 -16.12
N LEU A 517 4.29 -20.88 -16.44
CA LEU A 517 4.87 -19.56 -16.21
C LEU A 517 5.18 -19.33 -14.72
N HIS A 518 4.19 -19.54 -13.84
CA HIS A 518 4.35 -19.32 -12.41
C HIS A 518 5.42 -20.25 -11.83
N LEU A 519 5.39 -21.54 -12.18
CA LEU A 519 6.35 -22.52 -11.67
C LEU A 519 7.78 -22.19 -12.09
N ASN A 520 8.00 -21.75 -13.34
CA ASN A 520 9.32 -21.30 -13.78
C ASN A 520 9.80 -20.06 -13.01
N ILE A 521 8.91 -19.10 -12.73
CA ILE A 521 9.27 -17.93 -11.91
C ILE A 521 9.63 -18.37 -10.48
N TYR A 522 8.87 -19.28 -9.86
CA TYR A 522 9.22 -19.81 -8.53
C TYR A 522 10.55 -20.56 -8.52
N VAL A 523 10.82 -21.38 -9.55
CA VAL A 523 12.10 -22.07 -9.70
C VAL A 523 13.24 -21.06 -9.83
N ALA A 524 13.06 -20.01 -10.64
CA ALA A 524 14.05 -18.93 -10.76
C ALA A 524 14.27 -18.20 -9.43
N MET A 525 13.21 -17.93 -8.66
CA MET A 525 13.29 -17.29 -7.35
C MET A 525 14.06 -18.15 -6.34
N VAL A 526 13.78 -19.45 -6.28
CA VAL A 526 14.49 -20.40 -5.40
C VAL A 526 15.94 -20.57 -5.86
N GLY A 527 16.16 -20.76 -7.16
CA GLY A 527 17.50 -20.87 -7.73
C GLY A 527 18.35 -19.62 -7.48
N TRP A 528 17.75 -18.44 -7.55
CA TRP A 528 18.43 -17.19 -7.20
C TRP A 528 18.80 -17.12 -5.72
N HIS A 529 17.93 -17.56 -4.79
CA HIS A 529 18.27 -17.62 -3.36
C HIS A 529 19.43 -18.58 -3.08
N VAL A 530 19.44 -19.74 -3.73
CA VAL A 530 20.55 -20.68 -3.65
C VAL A 530 21.83 -20.04 -4.22
N ALA A 531 21.74 -19.42 -5.39
CA ALA A 531 22.89 -18.81 -6.03
C ALA A 531 23.49 -17.67 -5.17
N GLU A 532 22.64 -16.79 -4.64
CA GLU A 532 23.02 -15.66 -3.80
C GLU A 532 23.63 -16.09 -2.45
N ALA A 533 23.18 -17.23 -1.90
CA ALA A 533 23.67 -17.75 -0.63
C ALA A 533 25.04 -18.45 -0.76
N PHE A 534 25.28 -19.17 -1.87
CA PHE A 534 26.47 -20.03 -2.02
C PHE A 534 27.55 -19.45 -2.93
N TYR A 535 27.21 -18.52 -3.83
CA TYR A 535 28.15 -17.96 -4.78
C TYR A 535 28.32 -16.45 -4.56
N PRO A 536 29.52 -15.98 -4.17
CA PRO A 536 29.78 -14.55 -4.08
C PRO A 536 29.68 -13.90 -5.47
N PRO A 537 29.24 -12.64 -5.57
CA PRO A 537 29.24 -11.93 -6.84
C PRO A 537 30.69 -11.82 -7.38
N PRO A 538 30.91 -11.97 -8.70
CA PRO A 538 32.22 -11.75 -9.30
C PRO A 538 32.77 -10.36 -8.99
N ALA A 539 34.10 -10.23 -8.86
CA ALA A 539 34.75 -8.97 -8.50
C ALA A 539 34.48 -7.83 -9.51
N ASP A 540 34.27 -8.15 -10.78
CA ASP A 540 33.92 -7.20 -11.84
C ASP A 540 32.42 -6.84 -11.86
N LYS A 541 31.58 -7.56 -11.10
CA LYS A 541 30.12 -7.38 -11.04
C LYS A 541 29.59 -7.52 -9.60
N PRO A 542 29.91 -6.58 -8.69
CA PRO A 542 29.52 -6.68 -7.27
C PRO A 542 28.01 -6.72 -7.05
N ASP A 543 27.23 -6.07 -7.92
CA ASP A 543 25.77 -6.00 -7.82
C ASP A 543 25.03 -7.10 -8.61
N LEU A 544 25.73 -8.13 -9.10
CA LEU A 544 25.17 -9.11 -10.04
C LEU A 544 23.83 -9.69 -9.55
N TRP A 545 23.79 -10.16 -8.30
CA TRP A 545 22.60 -10.79 -7.74
C TRP A 545 21.45 -9.79 -7.57
N VAL A 546 21.75 -8.57 -7.12
CA VAL A 546 20.75 -7.49 -6.95
C VAL A 546 20.15 -7.10 -8.31
N VAL A 547 20.98 -6.97 -9.34
CA VAL A 547 20.52 -6.64 -10.70
C VAL A 547 19.72 -7.80 -11.31
N ALA A 548 20.17 -9.05 -11.14
CA ALA A 548 19.44 -10.22 -11.60
C ALA A 548 18.04 -10.33 -10.94
N ASN A 549 17.97 -10.04 -9.64
CA ASN A 549 16.72 -9.96 -8.90
C ASN A 549 15.77 -8.91 -9.50
N ALA A 550 16.27 -7.70 -9.74
CA ALA A 550 15.49 -6.62 -10.34
C ALA A 550 14.98 -6.96 -11.75
N ILE A 551 15.78 -7.63 -12.60
CA ILE A 551 15.37 -8.00 -13.96
C ILE A 551 14.24 -9.04 -13.95
N VAL A 552 14.42 -10.13 -13.17
CA VAL A 552 13.39 -11.17 -13.04
C VAL A 552 12.12 -10.58 -12.42
N GLY A 553 12.27 -9.73 -11.39
CA GLY A 553 11.20 -8.98 -10.77
C GLY A 553 10.42 -8.13 -11.78
N THR A 554 11.12 -7.36 -12.62
CA THR A 554 10.50 -6.50 -13.65
C THR A 554 9.64 -7.32 -14.61
N GLY A 555 10.15 -8.46 -15.09
CA GLY A 555 9.42 -9.36 -15.97
C GLY A 555 8.14 -9.90 -15.31
N GLY A 556 8.27 -10.43 -14.09
CA GLY A 556 7.12 -10.96 -13.34
C GLY A 556 6.07 -9.90 -12.96
N PHE A 557 6.50 -8.69 -12.61
CA PHE A 557 5.59 -7.56 -12.36
C PHE A 557 4.88 -7.09 -13.64
N GLY A 558 5.59 -7.08 -14.78
CA GLY A 558 4.97 -6.83 -16.09
C GLY A 558 3.85 -7.84 -16.40
N ILE A 559 4.07 -9.12 -16.09
CA ILE A 559 3.04 -10.16 -16.25
C ILE A 559 1.86 -9.91 -15.29
N CYS A 560 2.12 -9.56 -14.02
CA CYS A 560 1.06 -9.24 -13.05
C CYS A 560 0.22 -8.03 -13.48
N TYR A 561 0.85 -7.00 -14.04
CA TYR A 561 0.19 -5.84 -14.65
C TYR A 561 -0.74 -6.26 -15.79
N LEU A 562 -0.24 -7.05 -16.73
CA LEU A 562 -1.02 -7.54 -17.87
C LEU A 562 -2.20 -8.41 -17.41
N TRP A 563 -2.02 -9.25 -16.39
CA TRP A 563 -3.11 -10.02 -15.80
C TRP A 563 -4.18 -9.12 -15.16
N CYS A 564 -3.77 -8.10 -14.39
CA CYS A 564 -4.71 -7.14 -13.79
C CYS A 564 -5.50 -6.40 -14.86
N LEU A 565 -4.83 -5.93 -15.92
CA LEU A 565 -5.45 -5.24 -17.03
C LEU A 565 -6.43 -6.15 -17.79
N TRP A 566 -6.04 -7.39 -18.09
CA TRP A 566 -6.90 -8.36 -18.74
C TRP A 566 -8.13 -8.72 -17.90
N ARG A 567 -7.96 -8.96 -16.59
CA ARG A 567 -9.08 -9.18 -15.65
C ARG A 567 -9.99 -7.96 -15.58
N LEU A 568 -9.43 -6.75 -15.64
CA LEU A 568 -10.22 -5.51 -15.67
C LEU A 568 -11.04 -5.40 -16.97
N VAL A 569 -10.43 -5.64 -18.13
CA VAL A 569 -11.13 -5.66 -19.43
C VAL A 569 -12.28 -6.67 -19.41
N THR A 570 -12.02 -7.91 -19.00
CA THR A 570 -13.02 -8.98 -18.96
C THR A 570 -14.14 -8.70 -17.96
N LYS A 571 -13.83 -8.29 -16.72
CA LYS A 571 -14.84 -7.99 -15.68
C LYS A 571 -15.64 -6.71 -15.98
N SER A 572 -15.06 -5.78 -16.76
CA SER A 572 -15.77 -4.55 -17.17
C SER A 572 -16.86 -4.81 -18.21
N GLU A 573 -16.73 -5.87 -19.00
CA GLU A 573 -17.56 -6.19 -20.19
C GLU A 573 -17.50 -5.09 -21.26
N ILE A 574 -16.39 -4.34 -21.32
CA ILE A 574 -16.24 -3.23 -22.29
C ILE A 574 -16.16 -3.72 -23.74
N LEU A 575 -15.65 -4.93 -23.96
CA LEU A 575 -15.62 -5.61 -25.27
C LEU A 575 -16.92 -6.39 -25.57
N GLY A 576 -18.00 -6.13 -24.83
CA GLY A 576 -19.23 -6.91 -24.85
C GLY A 576 -19.18 -8.12 -23.91
N LYS A 577 -20.33 -8.76 -23.66
CA LYS A 577 -20.35 -10.05 -22.98
C LYS A 577 -19.65 -11.06 -23.88
N ALA A 578 -18.46 -11.51 -23.51
CA ALA A 578 -17.96 -12.76 -24.04
C ALA A 578 -19.06 -13.80 -23.82
N LYS A 579 -19.51 -14.48 -24.87
CA LYS A 579 -20.42 -15.62 -24.72
C LYS A 579 -19.73 -16.59 -23.78
N SER A 580 -20.14 -16.58 -22.51
CA SER A 580 -19.77 -17.62 -21.57
C SER A 580 -20.20 -18.91 -22.24
N LYS A 581 -19.25 -19.78 -22.55
CA LYS A 581 -19.55 -21.17 -22.83
C LYS A 581 -20.14 -21.70 -21.51
N THR A 582 -21.45 -21.62 -21.38
CA THR A 582 -22.23 -22.54 -20.57
C THR A 582 -21.95 -23.92 -21.13
N GLN A 583 -21.17 -24.71 -20.39
CA GLN A 583 -21.30 -26.16 -20.27
C GLN A 583 -20.73 -26.55 -18.91
#